data_AF-A0A971ALV7-F1
#
_entry.id   AF-A0A971ALV7-F1
#
_cell.length_a   1.000
_cell.length_b   1.000
_cell.length_c   1.000
_cell.angle_alpha   90.00
_cell.angle_beta   90.00
_cell.angle_gamma   90.00
#
_symmetry.space_group_name_H-M   'P 1'
#
loop_
_entity.id
_entity.type
_entity.pdbx_description
1 polymer ?
#
loop_
_entity_poly.entity_id
_entity_poly.type
_entity_poly.pdbx_seq_one_letter_code
_entity_poly.pdbx_strand_id
1 'polypeptide(L)'
;MKVFIAHTHDLLIKGGAAVIGFLHGMTSGDNRAAVLLAAIMVADYISGIVAAGMGRSKKSAGGRLSSAAGSKGILKKAMMLMVVMLAYLLDLFANEGNSMFASAAIWFYISNEGLSLIENLMLCGVPVPNKIKVLLEQYAEEEKDPPKQSTDQQNDENAGNG
;
A
#
# COMPACT_ATOMS: atom_id res chain seq x y z
N MET A 1 -28.35 -6.84 6.00
CA MET A 1 -27.13 -7.55 5.53
C MET A 1 -26.96 -7.54 4.00
N LYS A 2 -27.99 -7.86 3.20
CA LYS A 2 -27.92 -7.83 1.72
C LYS A 2 -27.66 -6.44 1.11
N VAL A 3 -28.17 -5.36 1.72
CA VAL A 3 -27.98 -3.96 1.26
C VAL A 3 -26.54 -3.45 1.44
N PHE A 4 -25.86 -3.86 2.52
CA PHE A 4 -24.46 -3.51 2.77
C PHE A 4 -23.52 -4.20 1.78
N ILE A 5 -23.81 -5.46 1.45
CA ILE A 5 -23.08 -6.20 0.41
C ILE A 5 -23.30 -5.53 -0.95
N ALA A 6 -24.54 -5.24 -1.34
CA ALA A 6 -24.81 -4.55 -2.62
C ALA A 6 -24.07 -3.20 -2.73
N HIS A 7 -24.04 -2.39 -1.66
CA HIS A 7 -23.36 -1.10 -1.68
C HIS A 7 -21.82 -1.23 -1.73
N THR A 8 -21.25 -2.23 -1.05
CA THR A 8 -19.80 -2.48 -1.06
C THR A 8 -19.34 -3.01 -2.43
N HIS A 9 -20.15 -3.84 -3.09
CA HIS A 9 -19.91 -4.30 -4.45
C HIS A 9 -20.00 -3.15 -5.46
N ASP A 10 -20.98 -2.26 -5.30
CA ASP A 10 -21.14 -1.08 -6.15
C ASP A 10 -19.98 -0.08 -5.95
N LEU A 11 -19.49 0.09 -4.71
CA LEU A 11 -18.30 0.90 -4.40
C LEU A 11 -16.99 0.25 -4.88
N LEU A 12 -16.89 -1.08 -4.85
CA LEU A 12 -15.77 -1.84 -5.42
C LEU A 12 -15.74 -1.77 -6.95
N ILE A 13 -16.90 -1.88 -7.60
CA ILE A 13 -17.03 -1.81 -9.06
C ILE A 13 -16.81 -0.37 -9.53
N LYS A 14 -17.42 0.62 -8.87
CA LYS A 14 -17.23 2.05 -9.20
C LYS A 14 -15.84 2.55 -8.84
N GLY A 15 -15.29 2.12 -7.72
CA GLY A 15 -13.91 2.40 -7.31
C GLY A 15 -12.91 1.74 -8.26
N GLY A 16 -13.12 0.47 -8.62
CA GLY A 16 -12.32 -0.23 -9.63
C GLY A 16 -12.39 0.43 -11.00
N ALA A 17 -13.58 0.84 -11.45
CA ALA A 17 -13.77 1.58 -12.70
C ALA A 17 -13.14 2.98 -12.67
N ALA A 18 -13.16 3.67 -11.52
CA ALA A 18 -12.48 4.96 -11.35
C ALA A 18 -10.95 4.79 -11.37
N VAL A 19 -10.42 3.74 -10.75
CA VAL A 19 -8.99 3.38 -10.81
C VAL A 19 -8.59 3.01 -12.23
N ILE A 20 -9.37 2.17 -12.91
CA ILE A 20 -9.12 1.79 -14.31
C ILE A 20 -9.22 3.00 -15.23
N GLY A 21 -10.20 3.89 -15.03
CA GLY A 21 -10.37 5.12 -15.82
C GLY A 21 -9.26 6.14 -15.58
N PHE A 22 -8.82 6.31 -14.32
CA PHE A 22 -7.67 7.13 -13.96
C PHE A 22 -6.38 6.58 -14.58
N LEU A 23 -6.19 5.26 -14.50
CA LEU A 23 -5.08 4.56 -15.14
C LEU A 23 -5.13 4.69 -16.66
N HIS A 24 -6.31 4.56 -17.29
CA HIS A 24 -6.49 4.76 -18.73
C HIS A 24 -6.13 6.19 -19.16
N GLY A 25 -6.53 7.18 -18.35
CA GLY A 25 -6.17 8.58 -18.53
C GLY A 25 -4.66 8.83 -18.43
N MET A 26 -3.98 8.19 -17.47
CA MET A 26 -2.52 8.28 -17.33
C MET A 26 -1.76 7.48 -18.41
N THR A 27 -2.28 6.33 -18.85
CA THR A 27 -1.69 5.51 -19.92
C THR A 27 -1.81 6.14 -21.30
N SER A 28 -2.72 7.10 -21.46
CA SER A 28 -2.89 7.86 -22.71
C SER A 28 -1.81 8.93 -22.90
N GLY A 29 -0.91 9.13 -21.92
CA GLY A 29 0.26 10.01 -22.00
C GLY A 29 1.58 9.26 -21.84
N ASP A 30 2.70 10.00 -21.88
CA ASP A 30 4.07 9.44 -21.85
C ASP A 30 4.54 8.95 -20.45
N ASN A 31 3.65 8.88 -19.46
CA ASN A 31 4.02 8.60 -18.07
C ASN A 31 4.12 7.09 -17.77
N ARG A 32 5.21 6.48 -18.26
CA ARG A 32 5.53 5.05 -18.09
C ARG A 32 5.59 4.59 -16.63
N ALA A 33 5.98 5.46 -15.71
CA ALA A 33 6.08 5.13 -14.29
C ALA A 33 4.71 4.87 -13.65
N ALA A 34 3.69 5.63 -14.05
CA ALA A 34 2.32 5.42 -13.58
C ALA A 34 1.75 4.08 -14.03
N VAL A 35 2.04 3.67 -15.27
CA VAL A 35 1.67 2.35 -15.80
C VAL A 35 2.33 1.23 -15.01
N LEU A 36 3.60 1.40 -14.66
CA LEU A 36 4.31 0.43 -13.82
C LEU A 36 3.69 0.31 -12.43
N LEU A 37 3.36 1.43 -11.78
CA LEU A 37 2.67 1.42 -10.49
C LEU A 37 1.34 0.64 -10.54
N ALA A 38 0.56 0.89 -11.58
CA ALA A 38 -0.69 0.17 -11.85
C ALA A 38 -0.49 -1.34 -11.94
N ALA A 39 0.50 -1.75 -12.74
CA ALA A 39 0.80 -3.16 -12.96
C ALA A 39 1.22 -3.85 -11.66
N ILE A 40 2.05 -3.19 -10.84
CA ILE A 40 2.47 -3.72 -9.53
C ILE A 40 1.28 -3.80 -8.58
N MET A 41 0.39 -2.80 -8.53
CA MET A 41 -0.83 -2.86 -7.70
C MET A 41 -1.75 -4.03 -8.08
N VAL A 42 -1.90 -4.30 -9.38
CA VAL A 42 -2.69 -5.44 -9.88
C VAL A 42 -2.02 -6.76 -9.52
N ALA A 43 -0.71 -6.87 -9.71
CA ALA A 43 0.05 -8.07 -9.35
C ALA A 43 0.00 -8.35 -7.84
N ASP A 44 0.14 -7.30 -7.00
CA ASP A 44 0.01 -7.39 -5.55
C ASP A 44 -1.39 -7.89 -5.15
N TYR A 45 -2.45 -7.35 -5.76
CA TYR A 45 -3.81 -7.79 -5.46
C TYR A 45 -4.04 -9.26 -5.83
N ILE A 46 -3.60 -9.69 -7.02
CA ILE A 46 -3.73 -11.09 -7.48
C ILE A 46 -2.94 -12.01 -6.56
N SER A 47 -1.67 -11.69 -6.27
CA SER A 47 -0.82 -12.51 -5.40
C SER A 47 -1.38 -12.61 -3.98
N GLY A 48 -1.98 -11.53 -3.45
CA GLY A 48 -2.67 -11.54 -2.17
C GLY A 48 -3.91 -12.45 -2.16
N ILE A 49 -4.69 -12.48 -3.25
CA ILE A 49 -5.80 -13.43 -3.40
C ILE A 49 -5.28 -14.87 -3.43
N VAL A 50 -4.21 -15.14 -4.20
CA VAL A 50 -3.62 -16.47 -4.31
C VAL A 50 -3.08 -16.95 -2.96
N ALA A 51 -2.32 -16.12 -2.25
CA ALA A 51 -1.80 -16.42 -0.92
C ALA A 51 -2.92 -16.70 0.10
N ALA A 52 -4.02 -15.96 0.03
CA ALA A 52 -5.21 -16.21 0.85
C ALA A 52 -5.97 -17.48 0.45
N GLY A 53 -6.07 -17.78 -0.85
CA GLY A 53 -6.67 -19.02 -1.34
C GLY A 53 -5.91 -20.28 -0.89
N MET A 54 -4.59 -20.18 -0.73
CA MET A 54 -3.75 -21.27 -0.20
C MET A 54 -3.80 -21.42 1.32
N GLY A 55 -4.62 -20.63 2.03
CA GLY A 55 -4.73 -20.70 3.49
C GLY A 55 -3.50 -20.17 4.24
N ARG A 56 -2.58 -19.48 3.54
CA ARG A 56 -1.30 -19.00 4.10
C ARG A 56 -1.29 -17.49 4.36
N SER A 57 -2.42 -16.81 4.24
CA SER A 57 -2.50 -15.38 4.53
C SER A 57 -2.36 -15.10 6.03
N LYS A 58 -1.32 -14.35 6.41
CA LYS A 58 -1.10 -13.83 7.78
C LYS A 58 -2.12 -12.76 8.20
N LYS A 59 -2.96 -12.28 7.27
CA LYS A 59 -3.84 -11.11 7.46
C LYS A 59 -5.23 -11.44 8.02
N SER A 60 -5.52 -12.72 8.27
CA SER A 60 -6.76 -13.18 8.91
C SER A 60 -6.48 -14.35 9.85
N ALA A 61 -7.10 -14.35 11.03
CA ALA A 61 -6.95 -15.37 12.08
C ALA A 61 -7.29 -16.81 11.64
N GLY A 62 -7.81 -17.02 10.43
CA GLY A 62 -8.12 -18.35 9.88
C GLY A 62 -7.63 -18.60 8.45
N GLY A 63 -6.71 -17.78 7.91
CA GLY A 63 -6.14 -17.98 6.57
C GLY A 63 -7.11 -17.82 5.39
N ARG A 64 -8.38 -17.49 5.63
CA ARG A 64 -9.43 -17.35 4.61
C ARG A 64 -9.70 -15.88 4.28
N LEU A 65 -10.07 -15.63 3.02
CA LEU A 65 -10.50 -14.32 2.52
C LEU A 65 -11.64 -13.74 3.38
N SER A 66 -11.33 -12.76 4.22
CA SER A 66 -12.34 -11.91 4.84
C SER A 66 -12.63 -10.74 3.90
N SER A 67 -13.89 -10.57 3.51
CA SER A 67 -14.32 -9.43 2.69
C SER A 67 -13.95 -8.09 3.32
N ALA A 68 -13.90 -8.00 4.65
CA ALA A 68 -13.50 -6.79 5.38
C ALA A 68 -11.99 -6.49 5.26
N ALA A 69 -11.16 -7.54 5.18
CA ALA A 69 -9.72 -7.37 4.94
C ALA A 69 -9.46 -6.95 3.48
N GLY A 70 -10.20 -7.54 2.53
CA GLY A 70 -10.14 -7.17 1.11
C GLY A 70 -10.58 -5.72 0.85
N SER A 71 -11.68 -5.28 1.47
CA SER A 71 -12.17 -3.91 1.33
C SER A 71 -11.22 -2.88 1.95
N LYS A 72 -10.52 -3.22 3.04
CA LYS A 72 -9.48 -2.35 3.60
C LYS A 72 -8.27 -2.23 2.66
N GLY A 73 -7.90 -3.31 1.98
CA GLY A 73 -6.81 -3.32 1.00
C GLY A 73 -7.08 -2.43 -0.20
N ILE A 74 -8.29 -2.53 -0.79
CA ILE A 74 -8.67 -1.68 -1.93
C ILE A 74 -8.76 -0.20 -1.51
N LEU A 75 -9.26 0.10 -0.30
CA LEU A 75 -9.32 1.47 0.20
C LEU A 75 -7.93 2.07 0.34
N LYS A 76 -6.95 1.32 0.85
CA LYS A 76 -5.54 1.76 0.92
C LYS A 76 -5.02 2.12 -0.48
N LYS A 77 -5.27 1.27 -1.48
CA LYS A 77 -4.88 1.52 -2.89
C LYS A 77 -5.56 2.76 -3.48
N ALA A 78 -6.84 2.98 -3.21
CA ALA A 78 -7.54 4.20 -3.63
C ALA A 78 -6.93 5.47 -3.01
N MET A 79 -6.56 5.43 -1.72
CA MET A 79 -5.89 6.55 -1.05
C MET A 79 -4.51 6.84 -1.64
N MET A 80 -3.73 5.82 -2.02
CA MET A 80 -2.43 6.01 -2.69
C MET A 80 -2.58 6.71 -4.03
N LEU A 81 -3.57 6.29 -4.84
CA LEU A 81 -3.86 6.95 -6.12
C LEU A 81 -4.34 8.40 -5.95
N MET A 82 -5.09 8.70 -4.89
CA MET A 82 -5.45 10.07 -4.53
C MET A 82 -4.21 10.93 -4.26
N VAL A 83 -3.21 10.42 -3.54
CA VAL A 83 -1.95 11.13 -3.30
C VAL A 83 -1.18 11.37 -4.60
N VAL A 84 -1.09 10.36 -5.48
CA VAL A 84 -0.47 10.51 -6.81
C VAL A 84 -1.19 11.57 -7.65
N MET A 85 -2.53 11.60 -7.61
CA MET A 85 -3.33 12.62 -8.29
C MET A 85 -3.03 14.02 -7.75
N LEU A 86 -2.96 14.19 -6.42
CA LEU A 86 -2.59 15.48 -5.82
C LEU A 86 -1.17 15.91 -6.22
N ALA A 87 -0.21 14.99 -6.24
CA ALA A 87 1.15 15.28 -6.68
C ALA A 87 1.21 15.70 -8.16
N TYR A 88 0.41 15.08 -9.02
CA TYR A 88 0.27 15.49 -10.42
C TYR A 88 -0.35 16.89 -10.55
N LEU A 89 -1.38 17.20 -9.75
CA LEU A 89 -1.94 18.55 -9.72
C LEU A 89 -0.91 19.58 -9.26
N LEU A 90 -0.06 19.25 -8.28
CA LEU A 90 1.05 20.11 -7.85
C LEU A 90 2.05 20.36 -8.98
N ASP A 91 2.44 19.33 -9.73
CA ASP A 91 3.32 19.50 -10.90
C ASP A 91 2.71 20.46 -11.95
N LEU A 92 1.40 20.36 -12.19
CA LEU A 92 0.69 21.26 -13.11
C LEU A 92 0.70 22.72 -12.61
N PHE A 93 0.53 22.94 -11.32
CA PHE A 93 0.57 24.28 -10.73
C PHE A 93 2.00 24.85 -10.63
N ALA A 94 2.99 23.99 -10.36
CA ALA A 94 4.39 24.39 -10.20
C ALA A 94 5.06 24.79 -11.52
N ASN A 95 4.51 24.37 -12.67
CA ASN A 95 4.81 24.92 -14.00
C ASN A 95 6.29 24.89 -14.43
N GLU A 96 7.06 23.89 -13.97
CA GLU A 96 8.49 23.74 -14.31
C GLU A 96 8.77 22.73 -15.43
N GLY A 97 7.74 22.27 -16.16
CA GLY A 97 7.90 21.31 -17.27
C GLY A 97 8.41 19.92 -16.86
N ASN A 98 8.64 19.69 -15.57
CA ASN A 98 9.10 18.44 -15.00
C ASN A 98 8.04 17.90 -14.03
N SER A 99 7.59 16.66 -14.24
CA SER A 99 6.64 15.98 -13.34
C SER A 99 7.34 15.43 -12.09
N MET A 100 8.04 16.29 -11.34
CA MET A 100 8.92 15.87 -10.26
C MET A 100 8.14 15.28 -9.07
N PHE A 101 7.06 15.95 -8.65
CA PHE A 101 6.27 15.52 -7.49
C PHE A 101 5.52 14.22 -7.78
N ALA A 102 4.86 14.13 -8.94
CA ALA A 102 4.17 12.92 -9.36
C ALA A 102 5.15 11.75 -9.53
N SER A 103 6.32 11.98 -10.15
CA SER A 103 7.33 10.93 -10.31
C SER A 103 7.84 10.42 -8.96
N ALA A 104 8.13 11.31 -8.02
CA ALA A 104 8.56 10.92 -6.67
C ALA A 104 7.49 10.10 -5.94
N ALA A 105 6.23 10.56 -5.96
CA ALA A 105 5.11 9.85 -5.35
C ALA A 105 4.90 8.47 -5.98
N ILE A 106 4.99 8.37 -7.31
CA ILE A 106 4.84 7.11 -8.04
C ILE A 106 5.94 6.12 -7.63
N TRP A 107 7.22 6.53 -7.63
CA TRP A 107 8.33 5.65 -7.25
C TRP A 107 8.28 5.21 -5.79
N PHE A 108 7.82 6.09 -4.91
CA PHE A 108 7.56 5.75 -3.51
C PHE A 108 6.49 4.65 -3.39
N TYR A 109 5.36 4.79 -4.08
CA TYR A 109 4.30 3.79 -4.02
C TYR A 109 4.62 2.50 -4.79
N ILE A 110 5.45 2.56 -5.84
CA ILE A 110 6.02 1.37 -6.50
C ILE A 110 6.80 0.55 -5.48
N SER A 111 7.62 1.20 -4.66
CA SER A 111 8.42 0.53 -3.63
C SER A 111 7.51 -0.13 -2.57
N ASN A 112 6.47 0.59 -2.12
CA ASN A 112 5.51 0.06 -1.13
C ASN A 112 4.73 -1.16 -1.64
N GLU A 113 4.22 -1.10 -2.87
CA GLU A 113 3.49 -2.23 -3.47
C GLU A 113 4.44 -3.37 -3.85
N GLY A 114 5.69 -3.07 -4.20
CA GLY A 114 6.73 -4.06 -4.43
C GLY A 114 7.04 -4.89 -3.18
N LEU A 115 7.15 -4.26 -2.00
CA LEU A 115 7.35 -4.98 -0.74
C LEU A 115 6.15 -5.89 -0.41
N SER A 116 4.93 -5.37 -0.58
CA SER A 116 3.69 -6.16 -0.40
C SER A 116 3.61 -7.36 -1.36
N LEU A 117 4.00 -7.16 -2.63
CA LEU A 117 4.06 -8.22 -3.62
C LEU A 117 5.06 -9.30 -3.22
N ILE A 118 6.28 -8.91 -2.80
CA ILE A 118 7.30 -9.87 -2.37
C ILE A 118 6.82 -10.65 -1.14
N GLU A 119 6.15 -10.01 -0.19
CA GLU A 119 5.52 -10.70 0.94
C GLU A 119 4.54 -11.78 0.47
N ASN A 120 3.61 -11.43 -0.42
CA ASN A 120 2.64 -12.38 -0.96
C ASN A 120 3.32 -13.52 -1.74
N LEU A 121 4.38 -13.23 -2.51
CA LEU A 121 5.16 -14.25 -3.23
C LEU A 121 5.86 -15.23 -2.27
N MET A 122 6.42 -14.75 -1.16
CA MET A 122 6.99 -15.62 -0.12
C MET A 122 5.93 -16.53 0.51
N LEU A 123 4.71 -16.03 0.75
CA LEU A 123 3.59 -16.86 1.22
C LEU A 123 3.16 -17.90 0.19
N CYS A 124 3.37 -17.61 -1.10
CA CYS A 124 3.15 -18.55 -2.20
C CYS A 124 4.28 -19.57 -2.39
N GLY A 125 5.37 -19.48 -1.62
CA GLY A 125 6.52 -20.39 -1.72
C GLY A 125 7.49 -20.05 -2.85
N VAL A 126 7.41 -18.84 -3.41
CA VAL A 126 8.41 -18.37 -4.38
C VAL A 126 9.74 -18.16 -3.65
N PRO A 127 10.85 -18.71 -4.17
CA PRO A 127 12.15 -18.56 -3.53
C PRO A 127 12.62 -17.10 -3.58
N VAL A 128 12.85 -16.52 -2.41
CA VAL A 128 13.36 -15.15 -2.24
C VAL A 128 14.68 -15.22 -1.46
N PRO A 129 15.71 -14.43 -1.81
CA PRO A 129 16.96 -14.39 -1.08
C PRO A 129 16.78 -14.13 0.42
N ASN A 130 17.51 -14.88 1.27
CA ASN A 130 17.38 -14.80 2.74
C ASN A 130 17.55 -13.37 3.28
N LYS A 131 18.42 -12.56 2.69
CA LYS A 131 18.61 -11.16 3.09
C LYS A 131 17.33 -10.35 2.98
N ILE A 132 16.59 -10.50 1.88
CA ILE A 132 15.33 -9.78 1.64
C ILE A 132 14.24 -10.28 2.60
N LYS A 133 14.20 -11.59 2.84
CA LYS A 133 13.27 -12.20 3.78
C LYS A 133 13.42 -11.64 5.20
N VAL A 134 14.66 -11.55 5.70
CA VAL A 134 14.95 -10.99 7.04
C VAL A 134 14.52 -9.53 7.12
N LEU A 135 14.82 -8.72 6.11
CA LEU A 135 14.44 -7.30 6.08
C LEU A 135 12.92 -7.12 6.10
N LEU A 136 12.18 -7.96 5.36
CA LEU A 136 10.72 -7.92 5.33
C LEU A 136 10.10 -8.38 6.66
N GLU A 137 10.71 -9.36 7.33
CA GLU A 137 10.27 -9.80 8.65
C GLU A 137 10.45 -8.70 9.70
N GLN A 138 11.59 -8.01 9.70
CA GLN A 138 11.84 -6.84 10.57
C GLN A 138 10.86 -5.70 10.30
N TYR A 139 10.65 -5.36 9.02
CA TYR A 139 9.68 -4.34 8.62
C TYR A 139 8.25 -4.66 9.09
N ALA A 140 7.85 -5.94 9.00
CA ALA A 140 6.54 -6.39 9.45
C ALA A 140 6.38 -6.39 11.00
N GLU A 141 7.48 -6.47 11.74
CA GLU A 141 7.50 -6.34 13.21
C GLU A 141 7.35 -4.86 13.62
N GLU A 142 8.07 -3.95 12.95
CA GLU A 142 7.94 -2.49 13.15
C GLU A 142 6.52 -1.98 12.85
N GLU A 143 5.82 -2.54 11.84
CA GLU A 143 4.43 -2.16 11.54
C GLU A 143 3.46 -2.56 12.66
N LYS A 144 3.78 -3.59 13.46
CA LYS A 144 2.91 -4.12 14.52
C LYS A 144 3.15 -3.50 15.89
N ASP A 145 4.36 -3.07 16.18
CA ASP A 145 4.73 -2.43 17.45
C ASP A 145 5.35 -1.06 17.15
N PRO A 146 4.54 0.01 17.00
CA PRO A 146 5.07 1.34 16.72
C PRO A 146 6.02 1.74 17.86
N PRO A 147 7.13 2.44 17.57
CA PRO A 147 8.18 2.69 18.53
C PRO A 147 7.59 3.34 19.78
N LYS A 148 7.73 2.66 20.94
CA LYS A 148 7.47 3.26 22.24
C LYS A 148 8.42 4.44 22.35
N GLN A 149 7.87 5.66 22.35
CA GLN A 149 8.64 6.85 22.69
C GLN A 149 9.27 6.60 24.06
N SER A 150 10.59 6.43 24.09
CA SER A 150 11.36 6.37 25.32
C SER A 150 11.34 7.77 25.93
N THR A 151 10.46 7.97 26.90
CA THR A 151 10.45 9.14 27.79
C THR A 151 11.66 9.07 28.73
N ASP A 152 12.86 9.26 28.18
CA ASP A 152 14.08 9.45 28.97
C ASP A 152 14.57 10.88 28.77
N GLN A 153 13.93 11.82 29.49
CA GLN A 153 14.47 13.13 29.87
C GLN A 153 13.43 13.90 30.71
N GLN A 154 13.42 13.66 32.02
CA GLN A 154 13.04 14.62 33.08
C GLN A 154 13.02 13.86 34.41
N ASN A 155 14.17 13.68 35.05
CA ASN A 155 14.25 13.31 36.47
C ASN A 155 15.50 13.86 37.18
N ASP A 156 16.09 14.94 36.67
CA ASP A 156 17.28 15.59 37.28
C ASP A 156 17.02 17.00 37.86
N GLU A 157 15.76 17.46 37.99
CA GLU A 157 15.47 18.81 38.52
C GLU A 157 14.91 18.88 39.95
N ASN A 158 14.74 17.76 40.68
CA ASN A 158 14.19 17.83 42.05
C ASN A 158 15.13 17.31 43.15
N ALA A 159 16.43 17.52 43.00
CA ALA A 159 17.44 17.26 44.03
C ALA A 159 18.08 18.56 44.59
N GLY A 160 17.42 19.70 44.44
CA GLY A 160 17.97 21.01 44.79
C GLY A 160 16.97 21.96 45.42
N ASN A 161 16.26 21.54 46.48
CA ASN A 161 15.75 22.49 47.47
C ASN A 161 15.47 21.76 48.79
N GLY A 162 16.53 21.68 49.61
CA GLY A 162 16.49 21.30 51.02
C GLY A 162 17.21 22.36 51.83
#